data_AF-K3WPI7-F1
#
_entry.id   AF-K3WPI7-F1
#
_cell.length_a   1.000
_cell.length_b   1.000
_cell.length_c   1.000
_cell.angle_alpha   90.00
_cell.angle_beta   90.00
_cell.angle_gamma   90.00
#
_symmetry.space_group_name_H-M   'P 1'
#
loop_
_entity.id
_entity.type
_entity.pdbx_description
1 polymer ?
#
loop_
_entity_poly.entity_id
_entity_poly.type
_entity_poly.pdbx_seq_one_letter_code
_entity_poly.pdbx_strand_id
1 'polypeptide(L)'
;MTLGIPDDALRTVDIATNASVEVNTNETSDQILSLRGIKVATGQSNIKYSDVTAMEDGMSLQSYSGQITAQDFVVDGKNSSGFDTKAEIYSELGQVDVQNASLVACDLQVASGAGTIFITNAESQIQIQSTSGSISATNVRANWIDIRTEQGDVFGSSIITEGNTAFMGRFEVTTISGDITLQQIDASGNVHVESSSGSIQVQLSSLTFVGMYYMRSERGTMTIRRGKYATDNLTELPDSSDGFEKHGAINCKTNDRSCLSYGDLHLRTQYGNIEIVLGCDTFQCN
;
A
#
# COMPACT_ATOMS: atom_id res chain seq x y z
N MET A 1 7.12 -29.22 6.81
CA MET A 1 6.07 -30.14 7.30
C MET A 1 4.83 -29.88 6.48
N THR A 2 4.15 -30.90 5.98
CA THR A 2 2.89 -30.75 5.23
C THR A 2 1.77 -31.20 6.15
N LEU A 3 0.85 -30.30 6.47
CA LEU A 3 -0.29 -30.59 7.35
C LEU A 3 -1.55 -30.69 6.49
N GLY A 4 -2.12 -31.90 6.35
CA GLY A 4 -3.46 -32.08 5.78
C GLY A 4 -4.50 -31.80 6.87
N ILE A 5 -5.37 -30.81 6.66
CA ILE A 5 -6.39 -30.41 7.63
C ILE A 5 -7.72 -31.06 7.21
N PRO A 6 -8.40 -31.83 8.09
CA PRO A 6 -9.70 -32.43 7.78
C PRO A 6 -10.82 -31.37 7.66
N ASP A 7 -11.81 -31.64 6.80
CA ASP A 7 -12.94 -30.78 6.38
C ASP A 7 -13.92 -30.25 7.47
N ASP A 8 -13.61 -30.39 8.76
CA ASP A 8 -14.48 -29.86 9.82
C ASP A 8 -14.31 -28.34 9.96
N ALA A 9 -15.36 -27.60 9.56
CA ALA A 9 -15.39 -26.18 9.21
C ALA A 9 -15.13 -25.14 10.34
N LEU A 10 -14.59 -25.52 11.50
CA LEU A 10 -14.48 -24.59 12.65
C LEU A 10 -13.22 -24.82 13.47
N ARG A 11 -12.04 -24.82 12.83
CA ARG A 11 -10.77 -24.92 13.56
C ARG A 11 -9.88 -23.71 13.34
N THR A 12 -9.27 -23.29 14.43
CA THR A 12 -8.10 -22.41 14.43
C THR A 12 -6.87 -23.30 14.31
N VAL A 13 -5.99 -23.03 13.35
CA VAL A 13 -4.73 -23.74 13.18
C VAL A 13 -3.61 -22.91 13.77
N ASP A 14 -2.86 -23.49 14.71
CA ASP A 14 -1.71 -22.83 15.36
C ASP A 14 -0.47 -23.72 15.19
N ILE A 15 0.52 -23.20 14.47
CA ILE A 15 1.77 -23.90 14.13
C ILE A 15 2.94 -23.05 14.61
N ALA A 16 3.65 -23.53 15.63
CA ALA A 16 4.93 -22.96 16.08
C ALA A 16 6.05 -23.97 15.84
N THR A 17 7.01 -23.66 14.98
CA THR A 17 8.09 -24.60 14.61
C THR A 17 9.36 -23.92 14.13
N ASN A 18 10.49 -24.62 14.18
CA ASN A 18 11.73 -24.13 13.56
C ASN A 18 11.92 -24.61 12.13
N ALA A 19 11.03 -25.47 11.61
CA ALA A 19 11.09 -25.99 10.25
C ALA A 19 10.25 -25.13 9.29
N SER A 20 10.51 -25.25 7.98
CA SER A 20 9.65 -24.60 6.98
C SER A 20 8.23 -25.16 7.01
N VAL A 21 7.28 -24.25 6.92
CA VAL A 21 5.85 -24.54 6.92
C VAL A 21 5.29 -24.22 5.55
N GLU A 22 4.51 -25.16 5.01
CA GLU A 22 3.70 -24.97 3.83
C GLU A 22 2.26 -25.28 4.22
N VAL A 23 1.41 -24.26 4.16
CA VAL A 23 -0.03 -24.38 4.32
C VAL A 23 -0.63 -24.18 2.94
N ASN A 24 -1.24 -25.25 2.43
CA ASN A 24 -1.86 -25.25 1.13
C ASN A 24 -3.10 -26.16 1.21
N THR A 25 -4.25 -25.65 0.76
CA THR A 25 -5.53 -26.38 0.76
C THR A 25 -6.01 -26.75 -0.63
N ASN A 26 -5.13 -26.65 -1.63
CA ASN A 26 -5.34 -27.07 -3.01
C ASN A 26 -5.35 -28.61 -3.09
N GLU A 27 -6.37 -29.23 -2.50
CA GLU A 27 -6.79 -30.56 -2.88
C GLU A 27 -7.75 -30.44 -4.08
N THR A 28 -7.72 -31.44 -4.94
CA THR A 28 -8.36 -31.55 -6.27
C THR A 28 -9.90 -31.42 -6.32
N SER A 29 -10.54 -30.80 -5.33
CA SER A 29 -11.97 -30.54 -5.28
C SER A 29 -12.23 -29.04 -5.25
N ASP A 30 -13.30 -28.58 -5.89
CA ASP A 30 -13.76 -27.18 -5.97
C ASP A 30 -14.10 -26.53 -4.60
N GLN A 31 -13.62 -27.08 -3.48
CA GLN A 31 -13.88 -26.58 -2.13
C GLN A 31 -12.59 -26.02 -1.51
N ILE A 32 -12.53 -24.69 -1.43
CA ILE A 32 -11.54 -23.98 -0.63
C ILE A 32 -11.81 -24.30 0.85
N LEU A 33 -10.85 -24.92 1.53
CA LEU A 33 -10.99 -25.20 2.95
C LEU A 33 -11.08 -23.88 3.73
N SER A 34 -12.10 -23.80 4.55
CA SER A 34 -12.42 -22.66 5.39
C SER A 34 -11.97 -22.91 6.82
N LEU A 35 -11.00 -22.12 7.30
CA LEU A 35 -10.52 -22.15 8.68
C LEU A 35 -11.13 -20.99 9.47
N ARG A 36 -11.37 -21.21 10.76
CA ARG A 36 -11.79 -20.11 11.64
C ARG A 36 -10.69 -19.05 11.74
N GLY A 37 -9.44 -19.50 11.81
CA GLY A 37 -8.26 -18.67 11.62
C GLY A 37 -6.98 -19.48 11.60
N ILE A 38 -5.88 -18.82 11.30
CA ILE A 38 -4.57 -19.45 11.17
C ILE A 38 -3.46 -18.62 11.77
N LYS A 39 -2.57 -19.29 12.51
CA LYS A 39 -1.36 -18.73 13.09
C LYS A 39 -0.19 -19.63 12.75
N VAL A 40 0.81 -19.09 12.07
CA VAL A 40 2.05 -19.80 11.75
C VAL A 40 3.22 -18.95 12.22
N ALA A 41 4.00 -19.49 13.14
CA ALA A 41 5.20 -18.87 13.66
C ALA A 41 6.42 -19.76 13.41
N THR A 42 7.47 -19.18 12.84
CA THR A 42 8.75 -19.84 12.65
C THR A 42 9.91 -19.01 13.17
N GLY A 43 10.94 -19.69 13.67
CA GLY A 43 12.21 -19.03 13.97
C GLY A 43 12.93 -18.61 12.69
N GLN A 44 13.62 -19.55 12.06
CA GLN A 44 14.56 -19.25 10.97
C GLN A 44 14.15 -19.84 9.61
N SER A 45 12.89 -20.18 9.45
CA SER A 45 12.42 -20.98 8.32
C SER A 45 11.31 -20.29 7.54
N ASN A 46 11.15 -20.71 6.29
CA ASN A 46 10.20 -20.08 5.38
C ASN A 46 8.76 -20.51 5.68
N ILE A 47 7.83 -19.60 5.43
CA ILE A 47 6.39 -19.86 5.46
C ILE A 47 5.86 -19.67 4.05
N LYS A 48 5.17 -20.71 3.54
CA LYS A 48 4.35 -20.62 2.34
C LYS A 48 2.90 -20.82 2.73
N TYR A 49 2.04 -19.90 2.32
CA TYR A 49 0.62 -19.90 2.62
C TYR A 49 -0.14 -19.65 1.31
N SER A 50 -0.90 -20.62 0.83
CA SER A 50 -1.61 -20.49 -0.44
C SER A 50 -2.98 -21.17 -0.47
N ASP A 51 -3.92 -20.58 -1.20
CA ASP A 51 -5.24 -21.15 -1.51
C ASP A 51 -6.15 -21.36 -0.27
N VAL A 52 -5.95 -20.61 0.82
CA VAL A 52 -6.67 -20.78 2.10
C VAL A 52 -7.64 -19.63 2.37
N THR A 53 -8.81 -19.96 2.94
CA THR A 53 -9.73 -18.97 3.52
C THR A 53 -9.66 -19.01 5.06
N ALA A 54 -9.33 -17.87 5.68
CA ALA A 54 -9.44 -17.65 7.12
C ALA A 54 -10.68 -16.80 7.43
N MET A 55 -11.38 -17.08 8.53
CA MET A 55 -12.61 -16.39 8.91
C MET A 55 -12.40 -15.49 10.15
N GLU A 56 -13.23 -15.67 11.17
CA GLU A 56 -13.38 -14.81 12.34
C GLU A 56 -12.06 -14.48 13.07
N ASP A 57 -11.19 -15.47 13.25
CA ASP A 57 -9.95 -15.34 14.02
C ASP A 57 -8.79 -14.77 13.17
N GLY A 58 -8.98 -14.57 11.87
CA GLY A 58 -8.01 -13.95 10.97
C GLY A 58 -6.80 -14.82 10.63
N MET A 59 -5.72 -14.15 10.21
CA MET A 59 -4.47 -14.78 9.78
C MET A 59 -3.28 -14.09 10.46
N SER A 60 -2.32 -14.87 10.95
CA SER A 60 -1.03 -14.37 11.43
C SER A 60 0.11 -15.26 10.95
N LEU A 61 1.02 -14.71 10.15
CA LEU A 61 2.20 -15.40 9.63
C LEU A 61 3.44 -14.66 10.14
N GLN A 62 4.28 -15.33 10.93
CA GLN A 62 5.43 -14.72 11.58
C GLN A 62 6.70 -15.55 11.35
N SER A 63 7.76 -14.90 10.89
CA SER A 63 9.09 -15.51 10.81
C SER A 63 10.13 -14.56 11.37
N TYR A 64 11.16 -15.04 12.05
CA TYR A 64 12.26 -14.16 12.44
C TYR A 64 13.22 -13.92 11.26
N SER A 65 13.62 -14.96 10.52
CA SER A 65 14.55 -14.77 9.40
C SER A 65 14.15 -15.43 8.09
N GLY A 66 13.05 -16.18 8.07
CA GLY A 66 12.58 -16.84 6.87
C GLY A 66 11.79 -15.91 5.96
N GLN A 67 11.78 -16.24 4.68
CA GLN A 67 10.89 -15.62 3.71
C GLN A 67 9.45 -16.06 3.99
N ILE A 68 8.51 -15.12 3.86
CA ILE A 68 7.08 -15.42 3.88
C ILE A 68 6.51 -15.16 2.49
N THR A 69 5.86 -16.17 1.93
CA THR A 69 5.08 -16.05 0.68
C THR A 69 3.62 -16.40 1.00
N ALA A 70 2.74 -15.41 0.86
CA ALA A 70 1.30 -15.56 1.04
C ALA A 70 0.60 -15.25 -0.29
N GLN A 71 -0.05 -16.24 -0.88
CA GLN A 71 -0.61 -16.12 -2.22
C GLN A 71 -2.05 -16.63 -2.27
N ASP A 72 -2.92 -16.01 -3.07
CA ASP A 72 -4.26 -16.52 -3.38
C ASP A 72 -5.06 -16.88 -2.12
N PHE A 73 -5.23 -15.91 -1.21
CA PHE A 73 -5.89 -16.15 0.07
C PHE A 73 -7.02 -15.18 0.35
N VAL A 74 -7.96 -15.64 1.18
CA VAL A 74 -9.10 -14.86 1.64
C VAL A 74 -9.08 -14.74 3.15
N VAL A 75 -9.37 -13.54 3.68
CA VAL A 75 -9.70 -13.35 5.10
C VAL A 75 -11.07 -12.68 5.23
N ASP A 76 -12.07 -13.41 5.71
CA ASP A 76 -13.45 -12.92 5.89
C ASP A 76 -13.78 -12.72 7.38
N GLY A 77 -13.69 -11.46 7.83
CA GLY A 77 -13.97 -11.04 9.20
C GLY A 77 -15.43 -10.71 9.49
N LYS A 78 -16.39 -10.88 8.56
CA LYS A 78 -17.78 -10.39 8.72
C LYS A 78 -18.50 -10.91 9.97
N ASN A 79 -18.20 -12.14 10.38
CA ASN A 79 -18.85 -12.80 11.52
C ASN A 79 -18.03 -12.65 12.82
N SER A 80 -16.92 -11.93 12.78
CA SER A 80 -16.13 -11.67 13.98
C SER A 80 -16.95 -10.84 14.96
N SER A 81 -17.05 -11.32 16.19
CA SER A 81 -17.71 -10.59 17.29
C SER A 81 -16.95 -9.33 17.73
N GLY A 82 -15.78 -9.05 17.13
CA GLY A 82 -14.99 -7.83 17.33
C GLY A 82 -14.56 -7.24 15.99
N PHE A 83 -14.46 -5.91 15.91
CA PHE A 83 -14.03 -5.16 14.72
C PHE A 83 -12.52 -5.28 14.39
N ASP A 84 -11.86 -6.37 14.79
CA ASP A 84 -10.40 -6.43 14.92
C ASP A 84 -9.77 -7.64 14.19
N THR A 85 -10.52 -8.29 13.30
CA THR A 85 -9.95 -9.37 12.47
C THR A 85 -8.90 -8.77 11.54
N LYS A 86 -7.69 -9.36 11.58
CA LYS A 86 -6.53 -8.90 10.81
C LYS A 86 -5.88 -10.05 10.04
N ALA A 87 -5.27 -9.68 8.93
CA ALA A 87 -4.26 -10.47 8.25
C ALA A 87 -2.90 -9.86 8.57
N GLU A 88 -2.16 -10.48 9.48
CA GLU A 88 -0.85 -10.02 9.93
C GLU A 88 0.24 -10.88 9.30
N ILE A 89 1.20 -10.25 8.63
CA ILE A 89 2.36 -10.92 8.07
C ILE A 89 3.60 -10.16 8.50
N TYR A 90 4.50 -10.83 9.21
CA TYR A 90 5.70 -10.20 9.75
C TYR A 90 6.93 -11.08 9.57
N SER A 91 7.99 -10.51 8.98
CA SER A 91 9.31 -11.13 8.99
C SER A 91 10.40 -10.17 9.44
N GLU A 92 11.12 -10.47 10.52
CA GLU A 92 12.16 -9.54 11.02
C GLU A 92 13.28 -9.33 9.99
N LEU A 93 13.78 -10.40 9.34
CA LEU A 93 14.88 -10.31 8.38
C LEU A 93 14.54 -10.80 6.97
N GLY A 94 13.48 -11.59 6.82
CA GLY A 94 13.15 -12.22 5.55
C GLY A 94 12.29 -11.35 4.64
N GLN A 95 12.38 -11.59 3.34
CA GLN A 95 11.46 -11.02 2.36
C GLN A 95 10.02 -11.43 2.66
N VAL A 96 9.08 -10.52 2.42
CA VAL A 96 7.65 -10.82 2.46
C VAL A 96 7.05 -10.59 1.08
N ASP A 97 6.35 -11.60 0.56
CA ASP A 97 5.69 -11.56 -0.74
C ASP A 97 4.22 -11.92 -0.57
N VAL A 98 3.33 -10.97 -0.88
CA VAL A 98 1.88 -11.09 -0.75
C VAL A 98 1.25 -10.90 -2.12
N GLN A 99 0.50 -11.89 -2.58
CA GLN A 99 -0.12 -11.89 -3.90
C GLN A 99 -1.59 -12.29 -3.82
N ASN A 100 -2.46 -11.56 -4.52
CA ASN A 100 -3.88 -11.89 -4.66
C ASN A 100 -4.58 -12.04 -3.30
N ALA A 101 -4.46 -11.02 -2.46
CA ALA A 101 -5.07 -10.98 -1.14
C ALA A 101 -6.47 -10.37 -1.22
N SER A 102 -7.51 -11.14 -0.87
CA SER A 102 -8.88 -10.65 -0.77
C SER A 102 -9.31 -10.60 0.70
N LEU A 103 -9.57 -9.41 1.24
CA LEU A 103 -10.00 -9.28 2.61
C LEU A 103 -11.38 -8.64 2.67
N VAL A 104 -12.22 -9.15 3.57
CA VAL A 104 -13.56 -8.61 3.78
C VAL A 104 -13.78 -8.32 5.25
N ALA A 105 -14.06 -7.05 5.56
CA ALA A 105 -14.18 -6.57 6.94
C ALA A 105 -12.96 -6.93 7.81
N CYS A 106 -11.75 -6.81 7.23
CA CYS A 106 -10.49 -7.22 7.83
C CYS A 106 -9.35 -6.38 7.26
N ASP A 107 -8.39 -5.96 8.10
CA ASP A 107 -7.25 -5.16 7.66
C ASP A 107 -6.04 -6.04 7.30
N LEU A 108 -5.27 -5.63 6.30
CA LEU A 108 -3.99 -6.26 5.94
C LEU A 108 -2.82 -5.47 6.56
N GLN A 109 -2.05 -6.12 7.41
CA GLN A 109 -0.85 -5.57 8.03
C GLN A 109 0.36 -6.40 7.62
N VAL A 110 1.29 -5.78 6.91
CA VAL A 110 2.50 -6.44 6.43
C VAL A 110 3.71 -5.68 6.94
N ALA A 111 4.61 -6.37 7.62
CA ALA A 111 5.79 -5.75 8.19
C ALA A 111 7.06 -6.56 7.93
N SER A 112 8.18 -5.86 7.78
CA SER A 112 9.50 -6.47 7.83
C SER A 112 10.51 -5.59 8.54
N GLY A 113 11.46 -6.16 9.28
CA GLY A 113 12.57 -5.37 9.82
C GLY A 113 13.50 -4.95 8.68
N ALA A 114 14.10 -5.92 8.00
CA ALA A 114 15.12 -5.66 6.97
C ALA A 114 14.80 -6.22 5.58
N GLY A 115 13.78 -7.07 5.46
CA GLY A 115 13.40 -7.70 4.20
C GLY A 115 12.64 -6.74 3.28
N THR A 116 12.79 -6.97 1.97
CA THR A 116 11.94 -6.30 0.98
C THR A 116 10.51 -6.83 1.10
N ILE A 117 9.54 -5.94 0.96
CA ILE A 117 8.11 -6.29 0.94
C ILE A 117 7.57 -6.10 -0.47
N PHE A 118 6.93 -7.15 -1.00
CA PHE A 118 6.20 -7.12 -2.26
C PHE A 118 4.72 -7.38 -1.99
N ILE A 119 3.85 -6.45 -2.40
CA ILE A 119 2.40 -6.61 -2.38
C ILE A 119 1.89 -6.48 -3.81
N THR A 120 1.18 -7.49 -4.30
CA THR A 120 0.56 -7.47 -5.63
C THR A 120 -0.90 -7.90 -5.53
N ASN A 121 -1.81 -7.13 -6.12
CA ASN A 121 -3.25 -7.43 -6.14
C ASN A 121 -3.84 -7.62 -4.73
N ALA A 122 -3.99 -6.52 -4.00
CA ALA A 122 -4.58 -6.54 -2.66
C ALA A 122 -5.73 -5.53 -2.54
N GLU A 123 -6.83 -5.97 -1.93
CA GLU A 123 -8.01 -5.13 -1.72
C GLU A 123 -8.45 -5.15 -0.24
N SER A 124 -8.09 -4.10 0.51
CA SER A 124 -8.58 -3.79 1.87
C SER A 124 -7.94 -2.52 2.43
N GLN A 125 -8.21 -2.15 3.69
CA GLN A 125 -7.31 -1.28 4.46
C GLN A 125 -5.94 -1.96 4.60
N ILE A 126 -4.89 -1.25 4.20
CA ILE A 126 -3.56 -1.81 4.04
C ILE A 126 -2.54 -0.95 4.78
N GLN A 127 -1.80 -1.60 5.68
CA GLN A 127 -0.64 -1.03 6.35
C GLN A 127 0.59 -1.86 6.00
N ILE A 128 1.62 -1.20 5.46
CA ILE A 128 2.89 -1.81 5.10
C ILE A 128 4.01 -1.07 5.82
N GLN A 129 4.84 -1.79 6.57
CA GLN A 129 5.95 -1.20 7.31
C GLN A 129 7.25 -1.93 7.08
N SER A 130 8.33 -1.20 6.79
CA SER A 130 9.68 -1.72 6.86
C SER A 130 10.57 -0.85 7.76
N THR A 131 11.68 -1.39 8.25
CA THR A 131 12.72 -0.56 8.89
C THR A 131 13.82 -0.24 7.89
N SER A 132 14.37 -1.24 7.21
CA SER A 132 15.49 -1.02 6.26
C SER A 132 15.29 -1.66 4.88
N GLY A 133 14.15 -2.29 4.64
CA GLY A 133 13.83 -2.91 3.35
C GLY A 133 13.07 -1.97 2.44
N SER A 134 13.24 -2.16 1.13
CA SER A 134 12.38 -1.51 0.13
C SER A 134 10.96 -2.08 0.17
N ILE A 135 9.99 -1.28 -0.27
CA ILE A 135 8.59 -1.69 -0.37
C ILE A 135 8.14 -1.52 -1.81
N SER A 136 7.52 -2.56 -2.38
CA SER A 136 6.89 -2.53 -3.70
C SER A 136 5.42 -2.91 -3.56
N ALA A 137 4.51 -2.00 -3.91
CA ALA A 137 3.07 -2.23 -3.90
C ALA A 137 2.50 -2.02 -5.31
N THR A 138 1.86 -3.04 -5.87
CA THR A 138 1.31 -2.99 -7.23
C THR A 138 -0.14 -3.46 -7.27
N ASN A 139 -1.00 -2.70 -7.96
CA ASN A 139 -2.42 -2.99 -8.10
C ASN A 139 -3.10 -3.16 -6.73
N VAL A 140 -3.05 -2.11 -5.92
CA VAL A 140 -3.61 -2.08 -4.57
C VAL A 140 -4.79 -1.13 -4.54
N ARG A 141 -5.92 -1.59 -4.01
CA ARG A 141 -7.16 -0.82 -3.90
C ARG A 141 -7.66 -0.81 -2.45
N ALA A 142 -7.88 0.38 -1.88
CA ALA A 142 -8.32 0.51 -0.50
C ALA A 142 -9.07 1.81 -0.25
N ASN A 143 -9.74 1.94 0.89
CA ASN A 143 -10.09 3.26 1.43
C ASN A 143 -8.92 3.90 2.20
N TRP A 144 -8.02 3.10 2.78
CA TRP A 144 -6.83 3.56 3.50
C TRP A 144 -5.61 2.70 3.14
N ILE A 145 -4.57 3.35 2.63
CA ILE A 145 -3.24 2.77 2.40
C ILE A 145 -2.21 3.57 3.19
N ASP A 146 -1.38 2.88 3.96
CA ASP A 146 -0.30 3.44 4.77
C ASP A 146 0.99 2.67 4.53
N ILE A 147 1.99 3.28 3.91
CA ILE A 147 3.27 2.67 3.58
C ILE A 147 4.39 3.43 4.27
N ARG A 148 5.12 2.78 5.16
CA ARG A 148 6.24 3.38 5.88
C ARG A 148 7.50 2.55 5.78
N THR A 149 8.63 3.20 5.52
CA THR A 149 9.95 2.59 5.75
C THR A 149 10.88 3.60 6.40
N GLU A 150 11.83 3.20 7.26
CA GLU A 150 12.82 4.18 7.71
C GLU A 150 13.89 4.36 6.63
N GLN A 151 14.40 3.26 6.11
CA GLN A 151 15.45 3.23 5.10
C GLN A 151 15.04 2.27 3.99
N GLY A 152 15.17 2.72 2.74
CA GLY A 152 14.78 1.94 1.58
C GLY A 152 13.76 2.68 0.72
N ASP A 153 13.75 2.26 -0.54
CA ASP A 153 12.92 2.89 -1.56
C ASP A 153 11.49 2.36 -1.47
N VAL A 154 10.54 3.22 -1.80
CA VAL A 154 9.13 2.84 -1.95
C VAL A 154 8.74 2.96 -3.42
N PHE A 155 8.30 1.84 -3.98
CA PHE A 155 7.69 1.77 -5.30
C PHE A 155 6.20 1.45 -5.18
N GLY A 156 5.36 2.29 -5.77
CA GLY A 156 3.92 2.09 -5.87
C GLY A 156 3.48 2.15 -7.32
N SER A 157 2.65 1.22 -7.78
CA SER A 157 2.08 1.26 -9.14
C SER A 157 0.62 0.83 -9.15
N SER A 158 -0.23 1.54 -9.91
CA SER A 158 -1.68 1.24 -9.98
C SER A 158 -2.32 1.21 -8.60
N ILE A 159 -2.07 2.25 -7.80
CA ILE A 159 -2.61 2.39 -6.45
C ILE A 159 -3.91 3.21 -6.52
N ILE A 160 -4.98 2.66 -5.98
CA ILE A 160 -6.31 3.26 -5.99
C ILE A 160 -6.77 3.47 -4.56
N THR A 161 -7.11 4.72 -4.19
CA THR A 161 -7.81 4.99 -2.92
C THR A 161 -9.18 5.60 -3.11
N GLU A 162 -10.21 4.89 -2.63
CA GLU A 162 -11.61 5.27 -2.79
C GLU A 162 -12.24 5.61 -1.43
N GLY A 163 -12.76 6.83 -1.31
CA GLY A 163 -13.60 7.20 -0.18
C GLY A 163 -14.97 6.50 -0.21
N ASN A 164 -15.64 6.51 0.94
CA ASN A 164 -17.05 6.15 1.07
C ASN A 164 -17.86 7.34 1.61
N THR A 165 -19.14 7.13 1.93
CA THR A 165 -20.03 8.19 2.41
C THR A 165 -19.63 8.77 3.77
N ALA A 166 -18.82 8.05 4.56
CA ALA A 166 -18.40 8.45 5.90
C ALA A 166 -16.97 9.00 5.94
N PHE A 167 -16.08 8.53 5.06
CA PHE A 167 -14.66 8.88 5.04
C PHE A 167 -14.17 9.05 3.62
N MET A 168 -13.45 10.14 3.36
CA MET A 168 -12.67 10.25 2.13
C MET A 168 -11.48 9.28 2.18
N GLY A 169 -10.96 8.90 1.00
CA GLY A 169 -9.79 8.03 0.92
C GLY A 169 -8.57 8.62 1.64
N ARG A 170 -7.66 7.75 2.07
CA ARG A 170 -6.36 8.12 2.65
C ARG A 170 -5.24 7.32 2.00
N PHE A 171 -4.24 8.03 1.50
CA PHE A 171 -3.02 7.43 0.96
C PHE A 171 -1.80 8.09 1.58
N GLU A 172 -1.04 7.33 2.37
CA GLU A 172 0.15 7.81 3.04
C GLU A 172 1.38 6.99 2.65
N VAL A 173 2.46 7.66 2.26
CA VAL A 173 3.76 7.04 1.98
C VAL A 173 4.86 7.86 2.64
N THR A 174 5.61 7.27 3.55
CA THR A 174 6.70 7.97 4.25
C THR A 174 7.98 7.17 4.26
N THR A 175 9.12 7.83 4.00
CA THR A 175 10.46 7.29 4.24
C THR A 175 11.38 8.31 4.90
N ILE A 176 12.37 7.87 5.68
CA ILE A 176 13.41 8.79 6.17
C ILE A 176 14.50 8.91 5.10
N SER A 177 15.02 7.77 4.64
CA SER A 177 16.06 7.72 3.62
C SER A 177 15.74 6.69 2.54
N GLY A 178 15.12 7.16 1.47
CA GLY A 178 14.85 6.39 0.26
C GLY A 178 14.06 7.21 -0.73
N ASP A 179 14.14 6.82 -2.00
CA ASP A 179 13.34 7.44 -3.04
C ASP A 179 11.91 6.88 -3.00
N ILE A 180 10.94 7.74 -3.29
CA ILE A 180 9.54 7.36 -3.44
C ILE A 180 9.16 7.52 -4.90
N THR A 181 8.82 6.41 -5.56
CA THR A 181 8.33 6.40 -6.94
C THR A 181 6.93 5.82 -6.99
N LEU A 182 5.95 6.67 -7.32
CA LEU A 182 4.54 6.33 -7.36
C LEU A 182 4.00 6.54 -8.77
N GLN A 183 3.53 5.47 -9.40
CA GLN A 183 3.05 5.46 -10.77
C GLN A 183 1.58 5.07 -10.85
N GLN A 184 0.85 5.68 -11.78
CA GLN A 184 -0.57 5.39 -12.01
C GLN A 184 -1.40 5.48 -10.72
N ILE A 185 -1.24 6.58 -9.98
CA ILE A 185 -1.95 6.81 -8.72
C ILE A 185 -3.33 7.41 -8.99
N ASP A 186 -4.37 6.76 -8.50
CA ASP A 186 -5.76 7.23 -8.52
C ASP A 186 -6.29 7.30 -7.09
N ALA A 187 -5.90 8.36 -6.39
CA ALA A 187 -6.26 8.55 -5.00
C ALA A 187 -7.43 9.52 -4.84
N SER A 188 -8.16 9.42 -3.73
CA SER A 188 -9.17 10.40 -3.33
C SER A 188 -8.94 10.80 -1.87
N GLY A 189 -9.38 11.98 -1.48
CA GLY A 189 -9.22 12.46 -0.10
C GLY A 189 -7.80 12.92 0.22
N ASN A 190 -7.20 12.42 1.28
CA ASN A 190 -5.91 12.90 1.75
C ASN A 190 -4.78 12.03 1.18
N VAL A 191 -3.86 12.67 0.47
CA VAL A 191 -2.61 12.05 0.02
C VAL A 191 -1.44 12.74 0.70
N HIS A 192 -0.60 11.97 1.37
CA HIS A 192 0.59 12.44 2.08
C HIS A 192 1.80 11.62 1.65
N VAL A 193 2.79 12.26 1.04
CA VAL A 193 4.02 11.60 0.58
C VAL A 193 5.23 12.34 1.14
N GLU A 194 6.05 11.68 1.94
CA GLU A 194 7.18 12.34 2.61
C GLU A 194 8.46 11.51 2.55
N SER A 195 9.58 12.15 2.19
CA SER A 195 10.92 11.57 2.28
C SER A 195 11.90 12.57 2.88
N SER A 196 12.61 12.27 3.97
CA SER A 196 13.54 13.27 4.52
C SER A 196 14.70 13.58 3.57
N SER A 197 15.29 12.55 2.94
CA SER A 197 16.47 12.73 2.07
C SER A 197 16.31 12.30 0.62
N GLY A 198 15.33 11.46 0.30
CA GLY A 198 15.17 10.91 -1.05
C GLY A 198 14.26 11.76 -1.93
N SER A 199 14.33 11.47 -3.22
CA SER A 199 13.53 12.11 -4.25
C SER A 199 12.12 11.51 -4.30
N ILE A 200 11.14 12.32 -4.65
CA ILE A 200 9.74 11.90 -4.76
C ILE A 200 9.27 12.12 -6.19
N GLN A 201 8.85 11.04 -6.84
CA GLN A 201 8.23 11.09 -8.16
C GLN A 201 6.82 10.52 -8.10
N VAL A 202 5.83 11.32 -8.48
CA VAL A 202 4.42 10.91 -8.55
C VAL A 202 3.89 11.11 -9.96
N GLN A 203 3.34 10.05 -10.54
CA GLN A 203 2.60 10.06 -11.79
C GLN A 203 1.15 9.69 -11.55
N LEU A 204 0.26 10.67 -11.73
CA LEU A 204 -1.17 10.52 -11.51
C LEU A 204 -1.84 9.73 -12.64
N SER A 205 -2.80 8.86 -12.32
CA SER A 205 -3.67 8.21 -13.31
C SER A 205 -5.01 8.92 -13.49
N SER A 206 -5.44 9.69 -12.48
CA SER A 206 -6.84 10.12 -12.32
C SER A 206 -7.31 11.25 -13.25
N LEU A 207 -8.65 11.32 -13.36
CA LEU A 207 -9.49 12.23 -14.16
C LEU A 207 -10.42 13.10 -13.30
N THR A 208 -10.48 12.84 -11.98
CA THR A 208 -11.47 13.43 -11.06
C THR A 208 -10.95 13.55 -9.61
N PHE A 209 -9.66 13.81 -9.38
CA PHE A 209 -9.14 13.95 -8.00
C PHE A 209 -9.93 15.00 -7.19
N VAL A 210 -10.37 14.61 -5.99
CA VAL A 210 -11.00 15.49 -4.99
C VAL A 210 -10.34 15.24 -3.65
N GLY A 211 -9.65 16.23 -3.12
CA GLY A 211 -8.95 16.09 -1.84
C GLY A 211 -7.73 17.00 -1.69
N MET A 212 -6.78 16.62 -0.84
CA MET A 212 -5.53 17.34 -0.62
C MET A 212 -4.36 16.41 -0.92
N TYR A 213 -3.43 16.87 -1.75
CA TYR A 213 -2.12 16.26 -1.92
C TYR A 213 -1.08 17.08 -1.17
N TYR A 214 -0.36 16.42 -0.28
CA TYR A 214 0.81 16.97 0.39
C TYR A 214 2.02 16.13 0.04
N MET A 215 3.09 16.77 -0.43
CA MET A 215 4.39 16.13 -0.60
C MET A 215 5.50 16.94 0.01
N ARG A 216 6.43 16.25 0.66
CA ARG A 216 7.59 16.88 1.29
C ARG A 216 8.85 16.07 1.08
N SER A 217 9.91 16.74 0.65
CA SER A 217 11.26 16.19 0.78
C SER A 217 12.25 17.25 1.22
N GLU A 218 13.03 17.02 2.27
CA GLU A 218 13.95 18.07 2.75
C GLU A 218 15.09 18.31 1.75
N ARG A 219 15.61 17.24 1.14
CA ARG A 219 16.81 17.30 0.28
C ARG A 219 16.63 16.76 -1.13
N GLY A 220 15.66 15.88 -1.35
CA GLY A 220 15.42 15.27 -2.65
C GLY A 220 14.65 16.18 -3.58
N THR A 221 14.71 15.88 -4.88
CA THR A 221 13.84 16.53 -5.85
C THR A 221 12.42 16.00 -5.71
N MET A 222 11.44 16.84 -6.00
CA MET A 222 10.05 16.44 -6.03
C MET A 222 9.45 16.72 -7.39
N THR A 223 8.74 15.73 -7.92
CA THR A 223 8.09 15.84 -9.20
C THR A 223 6.70 15.24 -9.15
N ILE A 224 5.70 16.03 -9.56
CA ILE A 224 4.36 15.53 -9.85
C ILE A 224 4.07 15.70 -11.34
N ARG A 225 3.60 14.64 -11.99
CA ARG A 225 3.26 14.67 -13.41
C ARG A 225 1.90 14.05 -13.67
N ARG A 226 1.19 14.62 -14.65
CA ARG A 226 0.00 14.00 -15.24
C ARG A 226 0.41 12.71 -15.96
N GLY A 227 -0.28 11.61 -15.69
CA GLY A 227 -0.10 10.36 -16.44
C GLY A 227 -0.70 10.43 -17.83
N LYS A 228 -0.37 9.42 -18.65
CA LYS A 228 -0.73 9.37 -20.08
C LYS A 228 -2.23 9.41 -20.35
N TYR A 229 -3.03 8.91 -19.42
CA TYR A 229 -4.49 8.85 -19.54
C TYR A 229 -5.21 9.83 -18.62
N ALA A 230 -4.47 10.61 -17.83
CA ALA A 230 -5.08 11.57 -16.91
C ALA A 230 -5.67 12.76 -17.68
N THR A 231 -6.94 13.08 -17.43
CA THR A 231 -7.68 14.26 -17.87
C THR A 231 -7.65 15.34 -16.80
N ASP A 232 -7.03 15.04 -15.65
CA ASP A 232 -6.78 16.01 -14.62
C ASP A 232 -5.96 17.18 -15.16
N ASN A 233 -6.45 18.40 -14.94
CA ASN A 233 -5.70 19.60 -15.26
C ASN A 233 -4.88 20.02 -14.04
N LEU A 234 -3.57 19.85 -14.11
CA LEU A 234 -2.65 20.44 -13.15
C LEU A 234 -2.53 21.94 -13.42
N THR A 235 -2.44 22.74 -12.38
CA THR A 235 -2.23 24.19 -12.48
C THR A 235 -1.28 24.61 -11.38
N GLU A 236 -0.21 25.32 -11.74
CA GLU A 236 0.66 25.97 -10.75
C GLU A 236 -0.07 27.19 -10.16
N LEU A 237 -0.02 27.32 -8.84
CA LEU A 237 -0.51 28.47 -8.09
C LEU A 237 0.67 29.32 -7.61
N PRO A 238 0.46 30.58 -7.16
CA PRO A 238 1.54 31.39 -6.63
C PRO A 238 2.28 30.67 -5.51
N ASP A 239 3.62 30.69 -5.59
CA ASP A 239 4.48 30.09 -4.59
C ASP A 239 4.30 30.77 -3.21
N SER A 240 4.67 30.03 -2.17
CA SER A 240 4.80 30.58 -0.83
C SER A 240 5.80 31.72 -0.75
N SER A 241 5.61 32.63 0.21
CA SER A 241 6.51 33.77 0.42
C SER A 241 7.93 33.37 0.88
N ASP A 242 8.11 32.15 1.40
CA ASP A 242 9.40 31.66 1.87
C ASP A 242 10.24 31.02 0.75
N GLY A 243 9.64 30.75 -0.43
CA GLY A 243 10.31 30.17 -1.59
C GLY A 243 10.63 28.67 -1.48
N PHE A 244 10.24 28.02 -0.39
CA PHE A 244 10.48 26.59 -0.14
C PHE A 244 9.26 25.72 -0.42
N GLU A 245 8.10 26.35 -0.61
CA GLU A 245 6.84 25.66 -0.88
C GLU A 245 6.21 26.15 -2.17
N LYS A 246 5.90 25.20 -3.04
CA LYS A 246 5.11 25.40 -4.26
C LYS A 246 3.68 24.94 -4.02
N HIS A 247 2.75 25.72 -4.54
CA HIS A 247 1.33 25.39 -4.53
C HIS A 247 0.85 25.04 -5.92
N GLY A 248 -0.13 24.16 -5.98
CA GLY A 248 -0.82 23.83 -7.21
C GLY A 248 -2.27 23.45 -6.96
N ALA A 249 -3.00 23.28 -8.04
CA ALA A 249 -4.35 22.77 -8.02
C ALA A 249 -4.51 21.67 -9.06
N ILE A 250 -5.37 20.70 -8.75
CA ILE A 250 -5.85 19.68 -9.68
C ILE A 250 -7.29 20.01 -10.02
N ASN A 251 -7.63 20.16 -11.30
CA ASN A 251 -8.98 20.41 -11.82
C ASN A 251 -9.65 21.74 -11.43
N CYS A 252 -8.89 22.72 -10.94
CA CYS A 252 -9.46 24.05 -10.67
C CYS A 252 -9.66 24.90 -11.94
N LYS A 253 -10.75 25.68 -11.95
CA LYS A 253 -10.95 26.77 -12.91
C LYS A 253 -10.23 28.03 -12.41
N THR A 254 -9.11 28.37 -13.04
CA THR A 254 -8.26 29.52 -12.70
C THR A 254 -8.99 30.87 -12.81
N ASN A 255 -9.95 30.98 -13.74
CA ASN A 255 -10.64 32.24 -14.06
C ASN A 255 -11.57 32.72 -12.93
N ASP A 256 -12.19 31.78 -12.21
CA ASP A 256 -13.20 32.08 -11.18
C ASP A 256 -12.63 31.89 -9.76
N ARG A 257 -11.35 31.49 -9.63
CA ARG A 257 -10.71 31.06 -8.36
C ARG A 257 -11.55 30.05 -7.57
N SER A 258 -12.49 29.36 -8.23
CA SER A 258 -13.41 28.43 -7.59
C SER A 258 -12.80 27.03 -7.62
N CYS A 259 -12.11 26.68 -6.55
CA CYS A 259 -11.64 25.32 -6.27
C CYS A 259 -12.63 24.52 -5.40
N LEU A 260 -13.89 24.97 -5.31
CA LEU A 260 -14.91 24.52 -4.36
C LEU A 260 -15.26 23.00 -4.43
N SER A 261 -14.63 22.22 -5.31
CA SER A 261 -14.82 20.77 -5.43
C SER A 261 -13.58 20.03 -5.95
N TYR A 262 -12.39 20.64 -5.91
CA TYR A 262 -11.20 20.18 -6.65
C TYR A 262 -9.93 20.34 -5.80
N GLY A 263 -8.95 19.47 -6.00
CA GLY A 263 -7.93 19.23 -4.98
C GLY A 263 -6.71 20.15 -4.95
N ASP A 264 -6.21 20.41 -3.74
CA ASP A 264 -5.07 21.28 -3.46
C ASP A 264 -3.75 20.51 -3.45
N LEU A 265 -2.68 21.11 -3.98
CA LEU A 265 -1.31 20.57 -3.96
C LEU A 265 -0.40 21.43 -3.10
N HIS A 266 0.22 20.82 -2.09
CA HIS A 266 1.23 21.43 -1.24
C HIS A 266 2.54 20.66 -1.36
N LEU A 267 3.56 21.27 -1.96
CA LEU A 267 4.86 20.66 -2.20
C LEU A 267 5.93 21.47 -1.47
N ARG A 268 6.66 20.86 -0.53
CA ARG A 268 7.72 21.55 0.22
C ARG A 268 9.08 20.87 0.18
N THR A 269 10.14 21.64 -0.14
CA THR A 269 11.53 21.19 0.00
C THR A 269 12.44 22.29 0.52
N GLN A 270 13.47 21.92 1.29
CA GLN A 270 14.44 22.89 1.82
C GLN A 270 15.64 23.07 0.88
N TYR A 271 16.09 21.99 0.24
CA TYR A 271 17.31 21.98 -0.55
C TYR A 271 17.15 21.36 -1.96
N GLY A 272 16.03 20.70 -2.24
CA GLY A 272 15.73 20.10 -3.54
C GLY A 272 15.05 21.07 -4.50
N ASN A 273 14.83 20.61 -5.73
CA ASN A 273 13.98 21.31 -6.71
C ASN A 273 12.56 20.72 -6.68
N ILE A 274 11.56 21.55 -6.97
CA ILE A 274 10.17 21.13 -7.13
C ILE A 274 9.72 21.37 -8.58
N GLU A 275 9.28 20.32 -9.24
CA GLU A 275 8.72 20.33 -10.59
C GLU A 275 7.24 19.89 -10.57
N ILE A 276 6.34 20.79 -10.97
CA ILE A 276 4.96 20.45 -11.31
C ILE A 276 4.89 20.37 -12.84
N VAL A 277 4.83 19.17 -13.39
CA VAL A 277 4.85 19.00 -14.85
C VAL A 277 3.42 19.00 -15.37
N LEU A 278 3.05 20.16 -15.93
CA LEU A 278 1.76 20.44 -16.53
C LEU A 278 1.61 19.73 -17.89
N GLY A 279 1.37 18.43 -17.84
CA GLY A 279 1.06 17.61 -19.01
C GLY A 279 2.26 17.23 -19.89
N CYS A 280 2.06 16.11 -20.60
CA CYS A 280 2.72 15.78 -21.87
C CYS A 280 1.58 15.39 -22.82
N ASP A 281 1.42 16.12 -23.92
CA ASP A 281 0.33 15.87 -24.87
C ASP A 281 0.67 14.77 -25.90
N THR A 282 1.86 14.18 -25.85
CA THR A 282 2.32 13.15 -26.80
C THR A 282 3.17 12.04 -26.17
N PHE A 283 3.26 10.92 -26.89
CA PHE A 283 3.87 9.62 -26.51
C PHE A 283 5.39 9.65 -26.23
N GLN A 284 6.04 10.81 -26.23
CA GLN A 284 7.48 10.94 -26.01
C GLN A 284 7.78 12.09 -25.06
N CYS A 285 7.98 11.77 -23.79
CA CYS A 285 8.64 12.65 -22.85
C CYS A 285 9.68 11.80 -22.10
N ASN A 286 10.95 12.00 -22.44
CA ASN A 286 12.09 11.52 -21.66
C ASN A 286 12.28 12.40 -20.44
#